data_AF-A0A413I3H4-F1
#
_entry.id   AF-A0A413I3H4-F1
#
_cell.length_a   1.000
_cell.length_b   1.000
_cell.length_c   1.000
_cell.angle_alpha   90.00
_cell.angle_beta   90.00
_cell.angle_gamma   90.00
#
_symmetry.space_group_name_H-M   'P 1'
#
loop_
_entity.id
_entity.type
_entity.pdbx_description
1 polymer ?
#
loop_
_entity_poly.entity_id
_entity_poly.type
_entity_poly.pdbx_seq_one_letter_code
_entity_poly.pdbx_strand_id
1 'polypeptide(L)'
;MKFRKWKSCFLVFVCWSLIGCSNNTKEEKLSEEVSDQVESKDASEISQNEGNKRDLFDSLPFHIEEKYSDIIQINADVIVSAEVRENGLLSIKTKLLSLDPEKVKEKLEEVSGEKFGEIEEREDRNYKNEIVCDYFCNSTEGNHMSVSQSAEDSSLFYRTQVTSHYEAAFRLANDLDYNGEKYQKPQEFPFATEEEIYKKFAEFGESLGISINDEHTTYYLDYETLAGEEEQQVNQGNIQPKNWTEADNAYYFCTSQESQGIPLYVPLYGIYMDAIDYNASMQARWGKSGLGYIMAGSLYTIETNSEYVKLESLETIFENLQKKYDLLIMNDTVTITKIKLYWMPELNKEAARPVWILTGKQNESGKEIQHVFDAETGKEQIGAKI
;
A
#
# COMPACT_ATOMS: atom_id res chain seq x y z
N MET A 1 -4.57 62.25 25.55
CA MET A 1 -5.05 61.03 26.23
C MET A 1 -3.92 59.99 26.08
N LYS A 2 -2.89 59.85 26.96
CA LYS A 2 -2.85 59.34 28.36
C LYS A 2 -3.87 58.21 28.53
N PHE A 3 -3.52 56.92 28.68
CA PHE A 3 -2.64 56.23 29.66
C PHE A 3 -1.97 54.96 29.05
N ARG A 4 -0.63 54.74 29.18
CA ARG A 4 0.13 53.91 30.17
C ARG A 4 -0.12 52.39 30.09
N LYS A 5 0.82 51.54 29.63
CA LYS A 5 2.12 51.05 30.19
C LYS A 5 2.00 49.77 31.05
N TRP A 6 2.64 48.68 30.59
CA TRP A 6 3.41 47.71 31.41
C TRP A 6 4.40 46.99 30.48
N LYS A 7 5.72 47.26 30.56
CA LYS A 7 6.75 46.69 31.46
C LYS A 7 6.95 45.17 31.28
N SER A 8 7.82 44.79 30.35
CA SER A 8 8.53 43.51 30.41
C SER A 8 9.73 43.67 31.35
N CYS A 9 9.70 42.96 32.48
CA CYS A 9 10.84 42.77 33.35
C CYS A 9 11.49 41.42 33.05
N PHE A 10 12.81 41.45 32.94
CA PHE A 10 13.74 40.32 33.03
C PHE A 10 13.45 39.43 34.25
N LEU A 11 13.59 38.11 34.06
CA LEU A 11 14.18 37.27 35.10
C LEU A 11 14.99 36.14 34.46
N VAL A 12 16.28 36.24 34.75
CA VAL A 12 17.36 35.30 34.47
C VAL A 12 17.25 34.12 35.43
N PHE A 13 17.43 32.90 34.94
CA PHE A 13 18.06 31.85 35.75
C PHE A 13 19.19 31.20 34.95
N VAL A 14 20.40 31.50 35.40
CA VAL A 14 21.68 30.88 35.06
C VAL A 14 21.98 29.86 36.16
N CYS A 15 22.45 28.69 35.76
CA CYS A 15 23.65 27.97 36.28
C CYS A 15 23.66 26.59 35.58
N TRP A 16 24.59 26.32 34.65
CA TRP A 16 25.98 25.83 34.88
C TRP A 16 25.96 24.49 35.64
N SER A 17 26.57 23.40 35.18
CA SER A 17 27.86 23.32 34.47
C SER A 17 28.16 21.90 33.95
N LEU A 18 28.84 21.85 32.80
CA LEU A 18 29.98 20.99 32.43
C LEU A 18 29.77 19.46 32.39
N ILE A 19 29.74 18.90 31.17
CA ILE A 19 30.42 17.63 30.87
C ILE A 19 31.29 17.86 29.64
N GLY A 20 32.59 18.03 29.89
CA GLY A 20 33.63 17.94 28.88
C GLY A 20 33.96 16.48 28.61
N CYS A 21 34.24 16.19 27.35
CA CYS A 21 34.73 14.92 26.83
C CYS A 21 36.11 14.56 27.42
N SER A 22 36.36 13.27 27.69
CA SER A 22 37.45 12.54 27.02
C SER A 22 37.39 11.04 27.35
N ASN A 23 37.43 10.24 26.29
CA ASN A 23 37.63 8.79 26.34
C ASN A 23 39.08 8.40 26.64
N ASN A 24 39.20 7.16 27.12
CA ASN A 24 40.32 6.24 27.11
C ASN A 24 41.44 6.45 28.14
N THR A 25 41.56 5.53 29.11
CA THR A 25 42.69 4.58 29.17
C THR A 25 42.27 3.31 29.93
N LYS A 26 42.84 2.19 29.48
CA LYS A 26 42.63 0.78 29.86
C LYS A 26 43.04 0.40 31.30
N GLU A 27 42.50 -0.76 31.70
CA GLU A 27 43.05 -1.78 32.64
C GLU A 27 43.22 -1.33 34.11
N GLU A 28 42.80 -2.05 35.16
CA GLU A 28 42.90 -3.49 35.44
C GLU A 28 41.74 -3.99 36.33
N LYS A 29 41.43 -5.29 36.19
CA LYS A 29 40.62 -6.11 37.09
C LYS A 29 41.39 -6.49 38.36
N LEU A 30 40.69 -6.62 39.48
CA LEU A 30 40.73 -7.71 40.50
C LEU A 30 40.10 -7.16 41.80
N SER A 31 38.81 -7.43 42.05
CA SER A 31 38.23 -8.62 42.72
C SER A 31 38.12 -8.45 44.24
N GLU A 32 36.89 -8.36 44.77
CA GLU A 32 36.38 -9.25 45.82
C GLU A 32 34.88 -9.00 46.12
N GLU A 33 34.17 -10.13 46.15
CA GLU A 33 32.85 -10.53 46.66
C GLU A 33 32.00 -9.55 47.50
N VAL A 34 30.67 -9.53 47.27
CA VAL A 34 29.64 -10.11 48.17
C VAL A 34 28.33 -10.35 47.39
N SER A 35 27.65 -11.40 47.81
CA SER A 35 26.58 -12.19 47.20
C SER A 35 25.20 -11.55 47.02
N ASP A 36 24.50 -12.16 46.06
CA ASP A 36 23.11 -12.68 46.13
C ASP A 36 21.90 -11.76 45.89
N GLN A 37 21.10 -12.27 44.94
CA GLN A 37 19.65 -12.11 44.72
C GLN A 37 19.15 -10.87 43.96
N VAL A 38 19.02 -11.01 42.64
CA VAL A 38 17.87 -10.44 41.91
C VAL A 38 17.31 -11.51 40.97
N GLU A 39 16.14 -12.01 41.34
CA GLU A 39 15.26 -12.95 40.64
C GLU A 39 14.80 -12.42 39.26
N SER A 40 15.17 -13.13 38.20
CA SER A 40 14.30 -13.93 37.30
C SER A 40 12.94 -13.41 36.77
N LYS A 41 12.55 -12.14 36.98
CA LYS A 41 11.30 -11.61 36.40
C LYS A 41 11.36 -11.29 34.90
N ASP A 42 12.47 -10.76 34.39
CA ASP A 42 12.57 -10.38 32.97
C ASP A 42 12.64 -11.57 32.01
N ALA A 43 13.38 -12.63 32.35
CA ALA A 43 13.55 -13.77 31.44
C ALA A 43 12.29 -14.63 31.31
N SER A 44 11.44 -14.68 32.34
CA SER A 44 10.21 -15.47 32.33
C SER A 44 9.06 -14.74 31.63
N GLU A 45 8.96 -13.42 31.75
CA GLU A 45 8.02 -12.62 30.95
C GLU A 45 8.42 -12.57 29.47
N ILE A 46 9.71 -12.44 29.14
CA ILE A 46 10.19 -12.51 27.74
C ILE A 46 9.90 -13.89 27.13
N SER A 47 10.16 -14.96 27.88
CA SER A 47 9.89 -16.35 27.46
C SER A 47 8.41 -16.70 27.33
N GLN A 48 7.55 -16.22 28.25
CA GLN A 48 6.10 -16.44 28.15
C GLN A 48 5.47 -15.59 27.04
N ASN A 49 6.01 -14.41 26.80
CA ASN A 49 5.59 -13.56 25.70
C ASN A 49 6.03 -14.20 24.37
N GLU A 50 7.27 -14.69 24.21
CA GLU A 50 7.67 -15.51 23.04
C GLU A 50 6.86 -16.80 22.83
N GLY A 51 6.47 -17.49 23.91
CA GLY A 51 5.64 -18.70 23.84
C GLY A 51 4.20 -18.46 23.35
N ASN A 52 3.52 -17.41 23.84
CA ASN A 52 2.17 -17.05 23.39
C ASN A 52 2.13 -16.36 22.01
N LYS A 53 3.29 -15.98 21.44
CA LYS A 53 3.43 -15.19 20.19
C LYS A 53 3.44 -16.04 18.91
N ARG A 54 3.94 -17.27 18.98
CA ARG A 54 3.96 -18.22 17.85
C ARG A 54 2.64 -18.99 17.69
N ASP A 55 1.94 -19.22 18.79
CA ASP A 55 0.77 -20.10 18.84
C ASP A 55 -0.41 -19.69 17.93
N LEU A 56 -0.61 -18.39 17.64
CA LEU A 56 -1.71 -17.96 16.77
C LEU A 56 -1.39 -18.16 15.28
N PHE A 57 -0.21 -17.76 14.82
CA PHE A 57 0.15 -17.89 13.40
C PHE A 57 0.48 -19.33 13.02
N ASP A 58 1.03 -20.12 13.95
CA ASP A 58 1.23 -21.57 13.79
C ASP A 58 -0.09 -22.34 13.66
N SER A 59 -1.17 -21.84 14.27
CA SER A 59 -2.50 -22.46 14.22
C SER A 59 -3.40 -21.94 13.10
N LEU A 60 -3.02 -20.86 12.41
CA LEU A 60 -3.79 -20.35 11.28
C LEU A 60 -3.73 -21.35 10.10
N PRO A 61 -4.87 -21.90 9.67
CA PRO A 61 -4.89 -22.79 8.52
C PRO A 61 -4.45 -22.05 7.25
N PHE A 62 -4.05 -22.79 6.22
CA PHE A 62 -3.85 -22.23 4.87
C PHE A 62 -5.16 -22.13 4.09
N HIS A 63 -6.14 -22.97 4.44
CA HIS A 63 -7.44 -23.04 3.80
C HIS A 63 -8.50 -23.45 4.82
N ILE A 64 -9.70 -22.88 4.74
CA ILE A 64 -10.85 -23.20 5.58
C ILE A 64 -12.01 -23.60 4.66
N GLU A 65 -12.53 -24.81 4.84
CA GLU A 65 -13.74 -25.28 4.17
C GLU A 65 -14.77 -25.73 5.22
N GLU A 66 -15.79 -24.91 5.45
CA GLU A 66 -16.88 -25.22 6.36
C GLU A 66 -18.18 -24.49 6.00
N LYS A 67 -19.31 -25.14 6.30
CA LYS A 67 -20.61 -24.47 6.36
C LYS A 67 -20.74 -23.83 7.74
N TYR A 68 -20.40 -22.55 7.84
CA TYR A 68 -20.42 -21.81 9.11
C TYR A 68 -21.85 -21.58 9.63
N SER A 69 -22.78 -21.26 8.74
CA SER A 69 -24.22 -21.14 9.06
C SER A 69 -25.10 -21.50 7.87
N ASP A 70 -26.42 -21.33 7.98
CA ASP A 70 -27.33 -21.50 6.85
C ASP A 70 -27.17 -20.44 5.76
N ILE A 71 -26.57 -19.28 6.09
CA ILE A 71 -26.35 -18.18 5.16
C ILE A 71 -24.89 -18.14 4.69
N ILE A 72 -23.94 -18.49 5.55
CA ILE A 72 -22.51 -18.29 5.30
C ILE A 72 -21.80 -19.64 5.11
N GLN A 73 -21.16 -19.78 3.95
CA GLN A 73 -20.19 -20.82 3.66
C GLN A 73 -18.79 -20.19 3.60
N ILE A 74 -17.82 -20.84 4.25
CA ILE A 74 -16.40 -20.51 4.13
C ILE A 74 -15.76 -21.59 3.27
N ASN A 75 -15.16 -21.20 2.16
CA ASN A 75 -14.34 -22.06 1.30
C ASN A 75 -13.17 -21.20 0.83
N ALA A 76 -12.30 -20.84 1.77
CA ALA A 76 -11.42 -19.71 1.63
C ALA A 76 -9.96 -20.02 1.90
N ASP A 77 -9.10 -19.50 1.03
CA ASP A 77 -7.67 -19.45 1.29
C ASP A 77 -7.37 -18.37 2.32
N VAL A 78 -6.52 -18.71 3.31
CA VAL A 78 -6.08 -17.81 4.38
C VAL A 78 -4.65 -17.37 4.07
N ILE A 79 -4.53 -16.12 3.64
CA ILE A 79 -3.30 -15.57 3.06
C ILE A 79 -2.63 -14.64 4.08
N VAL A 80 -1.45 -15.07 4.51
CA VAL A 80 -0.50 -14.37 5.38
C VAL A 80 0.89 -14.68 4.84
N SER A 81 1.81 -13.72 4.88
CA SER A 81 3.18 -13.92 4.39
C SER A 81 3.88 -15.05 5.13
N ALA A 82 4.81 -15.73 4.44
CA ALA A 82 5.62 -16.78 5.06
C ALA A 82 6.43 -16.24 6.23
N GLU A 83 6.97 -15.02 6.10
CA GLU A 83 7.70 -14.32 7.15
C GLU A 83 6.87 -14.15 8.43
N VAL A 84 5.62 -13.67 8.30
CA VAL A 84 4.72 -13.48 9.45
C VAL A 84 4.24 -14.81 10.03
N ARG A 85 4.05 -15.83 9.18
CA ARG A 85 3.72 -17.18 9.67
C ARG A 85 4.85 -17.76 10.53
N GLU A 86 6.10 -17.56 10.14
CA GLU A 86 7.26 -18.09 10.87
C GLU A 86 7.63 -17.26 12.11
N ASN A 87 7.56 -15.93 12.00
CA ASN A 87 8.12 -15.02 13.00
C ASN A 87 7.06 -14.30 13.84
N GLY A 88 5.79 -14.35 13.45
CA GLY A 88 4.74 -13.49 13.99
C GLY A 88 4.72 -12.10 13.34
N LEU A 89 3.73 -11.29 13.70
CA LEU A 89 3.53 -9.95 13.15
C LEU A 89 4.04 -8.87 14.12
N LEU A 90 5.03 -8.09 13.70
CA LEU A 90 5.48 -6.90 14.42
C LEU A 90 4.64 -5.68 14.03
N SER A 91 4.39 -4.78 14.97
CA SER A 91 3.68 -3.53 14.71
C SER A 91 4.52 -2.59 13.85
N ILE A 92 3.86 -1.72 13.11
CA ILE A 92 4.53 -0.74 12.24
C ILE A 92 4.09 0.68 12.56
N LYS A 93 5.00 1.63 12.33
CA LYS A 93 4.66 3.05 12.20
C LYS A 93 4.59 3.38 10.72
N THR A 94 3.54 4.09 10.35
CA THR A 94 3.37 4.63 9.00
C THR A 94 3.28 6.13 9.08
N LYS A 95 4.02 6.83 8.24
CA LYS A 95 3.93 8.29 8.11
C LYS A 95 3.75 8.63 6.64
N LEU A 96 2.81 9.53 6.33
CA LEU A 96 2.61 9.98 4.95
C LEU A 96 3.95 10.50 4.40
N LEU A 97 4.40 9.91 3.29
CA LEU A 97 5.68 10.22 2.67
C LEU A 97 5.59 11.61 2.04
N SER A 98 6.53 12.49 2.32
CA SER A 98 6.69 13.73 1.56
C SER A 98 7.67 13.47 0.43
N LEU A 99 7.18 13.44 -0.80
CA LEU A 99 8.00 13.26 -1.99
C LEU A 99 8.76 14.55 -2.30
N ASP A 100 10.04 14.46 -2.63
CA ASP A 100 10.79 15.60 -3.16
C ASP A 100 10.53 15.70 -4.68
N PRO A 101 9.83 16.75 -5.18
CA PRO A 101 9.48 16.84 -6.60
C PRO A 101 10.69 16.87 -7.54
N GLU A 102 11.82 17.47 -7.11
CA GLU A 102 13.04 17.52 -7.91
C GLU A 102 13.70 16.15 -7.98
N LYS A 103 13.73 15.42 -6.85
CA LYS A 103 14.22 14.04 -6.82
C LYS A 103 13.35 13.11 -7.65
N VAL A 104 12.02 13.26 -7.59
CA VAL A 104 11.08 12.50 -8.43
C VAL A 104 11.37 12.77 -9.90
N LYS A 105 11.53 14.04 -10.29
CA LYS A 105 11.86 14.42 -11.66
C LYS A 105 13.18 13.78 -12.11
N GLU A 106 14.25 13.93 -11.34
CA GLU A 106 15.55 13.32 -11.62
C GLU A 106 15.44 11.81 -11.88
N LYS A 107 14.76 11.09 -10.99
CA LYS A 107 14.60 9.63 -11.10
C LYS A 107 13.69 9.21 -12.24
N LEU A 108 12.64 9.98 -12.54
CA LEU A 108 11.81 9.74 -13.71
C LEU A 108 12.60 9.92 -15.00
N GLU A 109 13.43 10.95 -15.13
CA GLU A 109 14.29 11.15 -16.31
C GLU A 109 15.25 9.96 -16.52
N GLU A 110 15.80 9.40 -15.44
CA GLU A 110 16.68 8.22 -15.49
C GLU A 110 15.97 6.98 -16.05
N VAL A 111 14.73 6.71 -15.63
CA VAL A 111 14.01 5.46 -15.97
C VAL A 111 13.12 5.56 -17.21
N SER A 112 12.72 6.78 -17.59
CA SER A 112 11.90 7.03 -18.78
C SER A 112 12.73 7.48 -19.99
N GLY A 113 13.94 7.99 -19.77
CA GLY A 113 14.75 8.63 -20.81
C GLY A 113 14.25 10.00 -21.25
N GLU A 114 13.21 10.53 -20.60
CA GLU A 114 12.64 11.85 -20.87
C GLU A 114 13.49 12.98 -20.29
N LYS A 115 13.22 14.21 -20.74
CA LYS A 115 13.71 15.43 -20.11
C LYS A 115 12.58 16.39 -19.81
N PHE A 116 12.42 16.76 -18.56
CA PHE A 116 11.36 17.63 -18.11
C PHE A 116 11.84 19.08 -17.98
N GLY A 117 10.91 20.01 -18.22
CA GLY A 117 11.12 21.43 -17.98
C GLY A 117 11.22 21.79 -16.49
N GLU A 118 11.16 23.08 -16.19
CA GLU A 118 11.10 23.57 -14.80
C GLU A 118 9.81 23.09 -14.12
N ILE A 119 9.89 22.81 -12.82
CA ILE A 119 8.73 22.44 -12.01
C ILE A 119 7.90 23.69 -11.74
N GLU A 120 6.62 23.60 -12.06
CA GLU A 120 5.60 24.57 -11.66
C GLU A 120 4.93 24.09 -10.37
N GLU A 121 4.65 25.03 -9.46
CA GLU A 121 3.95 24.78 -8.21
C GLU A 121 2.57 25.47 -8.24
N ARG A 122 1.56 24.75 -7.76
CA ARG A 122 0.21 25.26 -7.55
C ARG A 122 -0.29 24.86 -6.17
N GLU A 123 -0.86 25.82 -5.46
CA GLU A 123 -1.65 25.56 -4.26
C GLU A 123 -3.14 25.62 -4.63
N ASP A 124 -3.89 24.57 -4.29
CA ASP A 124 -5.34 24.50 -4.45
C ASP A 124 -6.00 23.97 -3.17
N ARG A 125 -7.33 23.80 -3.20
CA ARG A 125 -8.12 23.21 -2.12
C ARG A 125 -8.89 22.00 -2.61
N ASN A 126 -8.79 20.90 -1.88
CA ASN A 126 -9.60 19.71 -2.16
C ASN A 126 -11.08 19.91 -1.77
N TYR A 127 -11.92 18.90 -1.99
CA TYR A 127 -13.34 18.94 -1.64
C TYR A 127 -13.63 19.06 -0.12
N LYS A 128 -12.63 18.76 0.73
CA LYS A 128 -12.66 18.99 2.18
C LYS A 128 -12.14 20.38 2.58
N ASN A 129 -11.82 21.22 1.59
CA ASN A 129 -11.24 22.56 1.76
C ASN A 129 -9.83 22.57 2.38
N GLU A 130 -9.12 21.43 2.32
CA GLU A 130 -7.73 21.27 2.75
C GLU A 130 -6.78 21.73 1.65
N ILE A 131 -5.62 22.25 2.06
CA ILE A 131 -4.58 22.71 1.12
C ILE A 131 -3.97 21.49 0.44
N VAL A 132 -3.88 21.56 -0.88
CA VAL A 132 -3.16 20.61 -1.73
C VAL A 132 -2.08 21.39 -2.47
N CYS A 133 -0.84 20.92 -2.40
CA CYS A 133 0.28 21.43 -3.17
C CYS A 133 0.56 20.47 -4.32
N ASP A 134 0.40 20.96 -5.55
CA ASP A 134 0.70 20.26 -6.78
C ASP A 134 1.98 20.79 -7.40
N TYR A 135 2.93 19.88 -7.63
CA TYR A 135 4.18 20.14 -8.34
C TYR A 135 4.14 19.40 -9.66
N PHE A 136 4.26 20.10 -10.79
CA PHE A 136 4.13 19.46 -12.09
C PHE A 136 5.07 20.06 -13.13
N CYS A 137 5.42 19.27 -14.12
CA CYS A 137 6.15 19.74 -15.29
C CYS A 137 5.81 18.88 -16.50
N ASN A 138 6.14 19.41 -17.68
CA ASN A 138 5.98 18.71 -18.94
C ASN A 138 7.35 18.52 -19.61
N SER A 139 7.51 17.40 -20.33
CA SER A 139 8.65 17.21 -21.22
C SER A 139 8.45 17.98 -22.53
N THR A 140 9.52 18.11 -23.33
CA THR A 140 9.42 18.69 -24.68
C THR A 140 8.51 17.88 -25.61
N GLU A 141 8.40 16.59 -25.35
CA GLU A 141 7.50 15.66 -26.03
C GLU A 141 6.09 15.68 -25.44
N GLY A 142 5.77 16.64 -24.55
CA GLY A 142 4.44 16.81 -23.95
C GLY A 142 4.01 15.68 -23.00
N ASN A 143 4.95 14.89 -22.50
CA ASN A 143 4.71 13.96 -21.40
C ASN A 143 4.57 14.73 -20.10
N HIS A 144 3.79 14.22 -19.15
CA HIS A 144 3.39 14.95 -17.95
C HIS A 144 3.77 14.17 -16.70
N MET A 145 4.38 14.86 -15.74
CA MET A 145 4.51 14.34 -14.37
C MET A 145 3.93 15.33 -13.37
N SER A 146 3.36 14.79 -12.29
CA SER A 146 2.91 15.56 -11.14
C SER A 146 3.17 14.82 -9.83
N VAL A 147 3.47 15.59 -8.79
CA VAL A 147 3.51 15.18 -7.40
C VAL A 147 2.49 16.02 -6.66
N SER A 148 1.51 15.37 -6.02
CA SER A 148 0.45 16.05 -5.29
C SER A 148 0.54 15.71 -3.81
N GLN A 149 0.49 16.71 -2.95
CA GLN A 149 0.68 16.54 -1.50
C GLN A 149 -0.35 17.31 -0.70
N SER A 150 -0.89 16.68 0.34
CA SER A 150 -1.80 17.28 1.30
C SER A 150 -1.58 16.68 2.70
N ALA A 151 -2.43 17.03 3.65
CA ALA A 151 -2.39 16.41 4.99
C ALA A 151 -2.76 14.91 4.97
N GLU A 152 -3.48 14.47 3.94
CA GLU A 152 -4.06 13.12 3.87
C GLU A 152 -3.58 12.32 2.64
N ASP A 153 -2.89 12.94 1.69
CA ASP A 153 -2.44 12.30 0.45
C ASP A 153 -1.04 12.74 0.05
N SER A 154 -0.31 11.79 -0.53
CA SER A 154 0.96 12.01 -1.20
C SER A 154 1.01 11.07 -2.39
N SER A 155 0.92 11.66 -3.57
CA SER A 155 0.75 10.92 -4.81
C SER A 155 1.75 11.34 -5.87
N LEU A 156 2.08 10.38 -6.72
CA LEU A 156 2.93 10.52 -7.89
C LEU A 156 2.13 10.07 -9.10
N PHE A 157 2.09 10.92 -10.11
CA PHE A 157 1.52 10.59 -11.40
C PHE A 157 2.51 10.94 -12.51
N TYR A 158 2.69 10.03 -13.45
CA TYR A 158 3.38 10.32 -14.69
C TYR A 158 2.75 9.55 -15.84
N ARG A 159 2.66 10.20 -16.99
CA ARG A 159 2.14 9.61 -18.22
C ARG A 159 2.86 10.15 -19.44
N THR A 160 2.97 9.31 -20.45
CA THR A 160 3.36 9.72 -21.80
C THR A 160 2.14 10.09 -22.64
N GLN A 161 2.35 10.81 -23.75
CA GLN A 161 1.27 11.14 -24.68
C GLN A 161 0.53 9.90 -25.22
N VAL A 162 1.23 8.76 -25.32
CA VAL A 162 0.64 7.52 -25.82
C VAL A 162 -0.22 6.79 -24.79
N THR A 163 -0.29 7.26 -23.54
CA THR A 163 -1.07 6.58 -22.47
C THR A 163 -2.55 6.44 -22.83
N SER A 164 -3.16 7.44 -23.48
CA SER A 164 -4.57 7.37 -23.89
C SER A 164 -4.88 6.20 -24.83
N HIS A 165 -3.94 5.82 -25.69
CA HIS A 165 -4.07 4.66 -26.57
C HIS A 165 -4.05 3.34 -25.78
N TYR A 166 -3.25 3.27 -24.71
CA TYR A 166 -3.23 2.10 -23.84
C TYR A 166 -4.48 2.03 -22.97
N GLU A 167 -4.96 3.14 -22.42
CA GLU A 167 -6.24 3.22 -21.68
C GLU A 167 -7.44 2.85 -22.57
N ALA A 168 -7.35 3.13 -23.88
CA ALA A 168 -8.35 2.71 -24.86
C ALA A 168 -8.26 1.22 -25.24
N ALA A 169 -7.18 0.52 -24.93
CA ALA A 169 -6.95 -0.87 -25.31
C ALA A 169 -6.92 -1.84 -24.12
N PHE A 170 -6.66 -1.33 -22.91
CA PHE A 170 -6.49 -2.11 -21.69
C PHE A 170 -7.27 -1.47 -20.54
N ARG A 171 -8.13 -2.27 -19.91
CA ARG A 171 -9.03 -1.88 -18.82
C ARG A 171 -8.99 -2.90 -17.70
N LEU A 172 -8.84 -2.41 -16.47
CA LEU A 172 -8.82 -3.21 -15.25
C LEU A 172 -10.25 -3.55 -14.80
N ALA A 173 -10.37 -4.45 -13.82
CA ALA A 173 -11.65 -4.89 -13.30
C ALA A 173 -12.48 -3.69 -12.77
N ASN A 174 -13.81 -3.78 -12.88
CA ASN A 174 -14.81 -2.72 -12.61
C ASN A 174 -14.99 -1.64 -13.69
N ASP A 175 -14.20 -1.64 -14.76
CA ASP A 175 -14.57 -0.90 -15.98
C ASP A 175 -15.68 -1.61 -16.76
N LEU A 176 -16.60 -0.85 -17.36
CA LEU A 176 -17.74 -1.39 -18.14
C LEU A 176 -17.31 -2.30 -19.30
N ASP A 177 -16.09 -2.13 -19.79
CA ASP A 177 -15.47 -2.89 -20.89
C ASP A 177 -14.18 -3.62 -20.42
N TYR A 178 -14.19 -4.16 -19.19
CA TYR A 178 -13.08 -4.95 -18.66
C TYR A 178 -12.57 -5.97 -19.69
N ASN A 179 -11.26 -5.94 -19.93
CA ASN A 179 -10.59 -6.86 -20.85
C ASN A 179 -9.22 -7.32 -20.34
N GLY A 180 -8.88 -7.03 -19.08
CA GLY A 180 -7.59 -7.36 -18.50
C GLY A 180 -7.23 -8.85 -18.58
N GLU A 181 -8.22 -9.75 -18.53
CA GLU A 181 -8.04 -11.20 -18.66
C GLU A 181 -7.31 -11.61 -19.97
N LYS A 182 -7.45 -10.83 -21.05
CA LYS A 182 -6.77 -11.07 -22.33
C LYS A 182 -5.25 -10.91 -22.22
N TYR A 183 -4.80 -10.15 -21.22
CA TYR A 183 -3.40 -9.80 -20.99
C TYR A 183 -2.80 -10.54 -19.79
N GLN A 184 -3.50 -11.47 -19.15
CA GLN A 184 -3.00 -12.17 -17.95
C GLN A 184 -2.18 -13.43 -18.26
N LYS A 185 -2.08 -13.83 -19.54
CA LYS A 185 -1.29 -15.00 -19.91
C LYS A 185 0.21 -14.65 -19.87
N PRO A 186 1.02 -15.33 -19.05
CA PRO A 186 2.45 -15.08 -18.99
C PRO A 186 3.14 -15.22 -20.34
N GLN A 187 3.91 -14.20 -20.69
CA GLN A 187 4.77 -14.17 -21.87
C GLN A 187 5.93 -13.21 -21.63
N GLU A 188 7.06 -13.49 -22.27
CA GLU A 188 8.22 -12.60 -22.19
C GLU A 188 8.40 -11.84 -23.49
N PHE A 189 8.67 -10.55 -23.37
CA PHE A 189 8.92 -9.70 -24.52
C PHE A 189 10.42 -9.69 -24.86
N PRO A 190 10.80 -9.47 -26.13
CA PRO A 190 12.22 -9.51 -26.52
C PRO A 190 13.11 -8.46 -25.85
N PHE A 191 12.52 -7.42 -25.23
CA PHE A 191 13.30 -6.33 -24.63
C PHE A 191 13.76 -6.62 -23.19
N ALA A 192 13.02 -7.41 -22.42
CA ALA A 192 13.32 -7.79 -21.04
C ALA A 192 12.29 -8.81 -20.56
N THR A 193 12.63 -9.51 -19.48
CA THR A 193 11.68 -10.35 -18.73
C THR A 193 10.82 -9.55 -17.75
N GLU A 194 9.72 -10.13 -17.29
CA GLU A 194 8.89 -9.57 -16.21
C GLU A 194 9.71 -9.28 -14.96
N GLU A 195 10.51 -10.24 -14.48
CA GLU A 195 11.32 -10.12 -13.27
C GLU A 195 12.32 -8.96 -13.37
N GLU A 196 13.00 -8.82 -14.51
CA GLU A 196 13.96 -7.73 -14.75
C GLU A 196 13.29 -6.36 -14.74
N ILE A 197 12.07 -6.26 -15.28
CA ILE A 197 11.33 -4.99 -15.31
C ILE A 197 10.73 -4.68 -13.94
N TYR A 198 10.15 -5.67 -13.27
CA TYR A 198 9.59 -5.47 -11.93
C TYR A 198 10.67 -5.04 -10.94
N LYS A 199 11.86 -5.63 -11.02
CA LYS A 199 13.02 -5.19 -10.23
C LYS A 199 13.38 -3.73 -10.48
N LYS A 200 13.38 -3.26 -11.73
CA LYS A 200 13.62 -1.83 -12.04
C LYS A 200 12.54 -0.94 -11.45
N PHE A 201 11.29 -1.40 -11.43
CA PHE A 201 10.20 -0.68 -10.81
C PHE A 201 10.35 -0.59 -9.28
N ALA A 202 10.73 -1.70 -8.63
CA ALA A 202 11.08 -1.71 -7.22
C ALA A 202 12.26 -0.78 -6.91
N GLU A 203 13.36 -0.85 -7.66
CA GLU A 203 14.53 0.04 -7.51
C GLU A 203 14.16 1.52 -7.70
N PHE A 204 13.27 1.83 -8.64
CA PHE A 204 12.73 3.18 -8.81
C PHE A 204 11.95 3.63 -7.56
N GLY A 205 11.06 2.77 -7.03
CA GLY A 205 10.34 3.03 -5.77
C GLY A 205 11.30 3.27 -4.59
N GLU A 206 12.27 2.37 -4.40
CA GLU A 206 13.28 2.47 -3.34
C GLU A 206 14.07 3.78 -3.44
N SER A 207 14.41 4.20 -4.65
CA SER A 207 15.10 5.47 -4.88
C SER A 207 14.31 6.67 -4.36
N LEU A 208 12.97 6.58 -4.30
CA LEU A 208 12.05 7.57 -3.76
C LEU A 208 11.68 7.34 -2.28
N GLY A 209 12.20 6.28 -1.65
CA GLY A 209 11.87 5.90 -0.28
C GLY A 209 10.58 5.09 -0.15
N ILE A 210 10.16 4.42 -1.23
CA ILE A 210 8.94 3.60 -1.30
C ILE A 210 9.35 2.13 -1.36
N SER A 211 9.00 1.34 -0.34
CA SER A 211 9.08 -0.13 -0.42
C SER A 211 7.85 -0.65 -1.16
N ILE A 212 8.03 -1.52 -2.15
CA ILE A 212 6.97 -2.13 -2.95
C ILE A 212 6.96 -3.63 -2.70
N ASN A 213 5.78 -4.25 -2.68
CA ASN A 213 5.62 -5.67 -2.45
C ASN A 213 6.23 -6.54 -3.55
N ASP A 214 6.79 -7.69 -3.20
CA ASP A 214 7.13 -8.73 -4.18
C ASP A 214 5.86 -9.32 -4.84
N GLU A 215 4.75 -9.40 -4.12
CA GLU A 215 3.45 -9.80 -4.66
C GLU A 215 2.85 -8.67 -5.51
N HIS A 216 2.62 -8.97 -6.79
CA HIS A 216 2.04 -8.07 -7.76
C HIS A 216 1.21 -8.84 -8.79
N THR A 217 0.30 -8.13 -9.46
CA THR A 217 -0.36 -8.63 -10.67
C THR A 217 0.32 -8.03 -11.90
N THR A 218 0.65 -8.87 -12.87
CA THR A 218 1.22 -8.47 -14.15
C THR A 218 0.23 -8.68 -15.29
N TYR A 219 0.10 -7.66 -16.14
CA TYR A 219 -0.58 -7.74 -17.43
C TYR A 219 0.45 -7.54 -18.55
N TYR A 220 0.51 -8.50 -19.46
CA TYR A 220 1.46 -8.56 -20.56
C TYR A 220 0.80 -7.94 -21.80
N LEU A 221 0.97 -6.62 -21.95
CA LEU A 221 0.34 -5.83 -23.01
C LEU A 221 1.07 -6.05 -24.34
N ASP A 222 0.68 -7.08 -25.10
CA ASP A 222 1.20 -7.31 -26.45
C ASP A 222 0.51 -6.43 -27.48
N TYR A 223 1.29 -6.00 -28.48
CA TYR A 223 0.86 -5.04 -29.49
C TYR A 223 -0.29 -5.52 -30.38
N GLU A 224 -0.45 -6.84 -30.60
CA GLU A 224 -1.51 -7.39 -31.44
C GLU A 224 -2.86 -7.30 -30.71
N THR A 225 -2.89 -7.71 -29.45
CA THR A 225 -4.07 -7.56 -28.59
C THR A 225 -4.39 -6.09 -28.38
N LEU A 226 -3.39 -5.23 -28.11
CA LEU A 226 -3.60 -3.79 -27.97
C LEU A 226 -4.24 -3.18 -29.22
N ALA A 227 -3.77 -3.54 -30.42
CA ALA A 227 -4.34 -3.05 -31.68
C ALA A 227 -5.81 -3.45 -31.85
N GLY A 228 -6.14 -4.72 -31.56
CA GLY A 228 -7.52 -5.22 -31.70
C GLY A 228 -8.49 -4.58 -30.69
N GLU A 229 -8.04 -4.36 -29.46
CA GLU A 229 -8.88 -3.76 -28.42
C GLU A 229 -9.05 -2.24 -28.60
N GLU A 230 -8.04 -1.54 -29.11
CA GLU A 230 -8.12 -0.12 -29.46
C GLU A 230 -9.10 0.14 -30.61
N GLU A 231 -9.15 -0.75 -31.61
CA GLU A 231 -9.98 -0.61 -32.81
C GLU A 231 -11.47 -0.35 -32.46
N GLN A 232 -11.95 -0.93 -31.36
CA GLN A 232 -13.31 -0.72 -30.87
C GLN A 232 -13.56 0.76 -30.50
N GLN A 233 -12.61 1.39 -29.83
CA GLN A 233 -12.68 2.80 -29.42
C GLN A 233 -12.49 3.76 -30.61
N VAL A 234 -11.63 3.38 -31.57
CA VAL A 234 -11.46 4.11 -32.83
C VAL A 234 -12.75 4.08 -33.66
N ASN A 235 -13.39 2.92 -33.79
CA ASN A 235 -14.63 2.76 -34.54
C ASN A 235 -15.80 3.53 -33.93
N GLN A 236 -15.77 3.79 -32.62
CA GLN A 236 -16.72 4.66 -31.92
C GLN A 236 -16.40 6.16 -32.09
N GLY A 237 -15.24 6.50 -32.65
CA GLY A 237 -14.79 7.88 -32.84
C GLY A 237 -14.23 8.53 -31.58
N ASN A 238 -13.91 7.76 -30.54
CA ASN A 238 -13.43 8.27 -29.25
C ASN A 238 -11.97 8.73 -29.33
N ILE A 239 -11.16 8.05 -30.14
CA ILE A 239 -9.73 8.35 -30.33
C ILE A 239 -9.30 8.16 -31.79
N GLN A 240 -8.15 8.74 -32.14
CA GLN A 240 -7.49 8.46 -33.41
C GLN A 240 -6.74 7.13 -33.32
N PRO A 241 -6.60 6.37 -34.42
CA PRO A 241 -5.89 5.10 -34.41
C PRO A 241 -4.39 5.30 -34.18
N LYS A 242 -3.77 4.36 -33.46
CA LYS A 242 -2.32 4.24 -33.35
C LYS A 242 -1.81 3.09 -34.22
N ASN A 243 -0.62 3.25 -34.78
CA ASN A 243 0.11 2.15 -35.41
C ASN A 243 0.88 1.37 -34.33
N TRP A 244 0.27 0.31 -33.81
CA TRP A 244 0.90 -0.58 -32.84
C TRP A 244 1.97 -1.45 -33.48
N THR A 245 3.09 -1.61 -32.77
CA THR A 245 4.22 -2.44 -33.18
C THR A 245 4.79 -3.21 -32.00
N GLU A 246 5.66 -4.18 -32.23
CA GLU A 246 6.36 -4.91 -31.16
C GLU A 246 7.14 -3.98 -30.19
N ALA A 247 7.51 -2.77 -30.62
CA ALA A 247 8.13 -1.78 -29.74
C ALA A 247 7.17 -1.20 -28.67
N ASP A 248 5.87 -1.38 -28.86
CA ASP A 248 4.80 -0.98 -27.94
C ASP A 248 4.42 -2.09 -26.94
N ASN A 249 5.06 -3.25 -27.01
CA ASN A 249 4.87 -4.26 -25.96
C ASN A 249 5.29 -3.68 -24.60
N ALA A 250 4.49 -3.94 -23.57
CA ALA A 250 4.74 -3.43 -22.23
C ALA A 250 4.24 -4.38 -21.15
N TYR A 251 4.90 -4.35 -20.00
CA TYR A 251 4.38 -4.91 -18.76
C TYR A 251 3.57 -3.84 -18.03
N TYR A 252 2.42 -4.21 -17.51
CA TYR A 252 1.63 -3.35 -16.62
C TYR A 252 1.48 -4.03 -15.27
N PHE A 253 1.93 -3.37 -14.21
CA PHE A 253 1.94 -3.90 -12.85
C PHE A 253 0.88 -3.21 -12.00
N CYS A 254 0.21 -4.00 -11.17
CA CYS A 254 -0.63 -3.54 -10.06
C CYS A 254 -0.03 -4.08 -8.77
N THR A 255 0.32 -3.19 -7.84
CA THR A 255 0.98 -3.55 -6.58
C THR A 255 0.70 -2.51 -5.49
N SER A 256 1.15 -2.81 -4.27
CA SER A 256 1.05 -1.94 -3.11
C SER A 256 2.39 -1.87 -2.39
N GLN A 257 2.54 -0.89 -1.51
CA GLN A 257 3.60 -0.92 -0.51
C GLN A 257 3.40 -2.11 0.44
N GLU A 258 4.48 -2.61 1.07
CA GLU A 258 4.40 -3.68 2.06
C GLU A 258 5.24 -3.42 3.31
N SER A 259 4.99 -4.23 4.33
CA SER A 259 5.93 -4.48 5.41
C SER A 259 5.75 -5.90 5.94
N GLN A 260 6.86 -6.62 6.14
CA GLN A 260 6.88 -8.02 6.59
C GLN A 260 6.15 -8.95 5.61
N GLY A 261 6.17 -8.62 4.31
CA GLY A 261 5.42 -9.32 3.26
C GLY A 261 3.91 -9.12 3.32
N ILE A 262 3.43 -8.17 4.15
CA ILE A 262 2.00 -7.84 4.26
C ILE A 262 1.73 -6.54 3.51
N PRO A 263 0.84 -6.55 2.48
CA PRO A 263 0.53 -5.35 1.71
C PRO A 263 -0.23 -4.31 2.52
N LEU A 264 -0.02 -3.05 2.16
CA LEU A 264 -0.84 -1.93 2.61
C LEU A 264 -2.14 -1.88 1.80
N TYR A 265 -3.24 -1.77 2.52
CA TYR A 265 -4.56 -1.44 2.02
C TYR A 265 -4.89 -0.02 2.46
N VAL A 266 -4.99 0.91 1.51
CA VAL A 266 -5.17 2.33 1.79
C VAL A 266 -6.61 2.74 1.46
N PRO A 267 -7.44 3.11 2.46
CA PRO A 267 -8.79 3.59 2.21
C PRO A 267 -8.76 4.93 1.47
N LEU A 268 -9.41 5.01 0.31
CA LEU A 268 -9.53 6.26 -0.43
C LEU A 268 -10.62 7.11 0.21
N TYR A 269 -10.24 8.24 0.81
CA TYR A 269 -11.19 9.17 1.44
C TYR A 269 -12.08 8.55 2.52
N GLY A 270 -11.56 7.56 3.26
CA GLY A 270 -12.31 6.82 4.27
C GLY A 270 -13.31 5.80 3.70
N ILE A 271 -13.25 5.55 2.39
CA ILE A 271 -14.02 4.52 1.70
C ILE A 271 -13.13 3.28 1.59
N TYR A 272 -13.67 2.16 2.05
CA TYR A 272 -13.03 0.86 1.92
C TYR A 272 -13.35 0.29 0.54
N MET A 273 -12.55 0.68 -0.45
CA MET A 273 -12.63 0.19 -1.83
C MET A 273 -12.30 -1.31 -1.92
N ASP A 274 -12.78 -1.99 -2.94
CA ASP A 274 -12.47 -3.41 -3.13
C ASP A 274 -10.96 -3.62 -3.30
N ALA A 275 -10.40 -4.65 -2.66
CA ALA A 275 -8.99 -5.01 -2.73
C ALA A 275 -8.68 -5.75 -4.04
N ILE A 276 -8.81 -5.02 -5.14
CA ILE A 276 -8.61 -5.45 -6.53
C ILE A 276 -7.54 -4.60 -7.21
N ASP A 277 -7.02 -5.08 -8.33
CA ASP A 277 -5.95 -4.41 -9.09
C ASP A 277 -6.26 -2.96 -9.48
N TYR A 278 -7.51 -2.65 -9.83
CA TYR A 278 -7.95 -1.29 -10.17
C TYR A 278 -7.71 -0.30 -9.02
N ASN A 279 -7.82 -0.77 -7.76
CA ASN A 279 -7.62 0.02 -6.56
C ASN A 279 -6.23 -0.19 -5.94
N ALA A 280 -5.31 -0.87 -6.63
CA ALA A 280 -3.93 -1.01 -6.18
C ALA A 280 -3.32 0.39 -5.99
N SER A 281 -2.60 0.59 -4.87
CA SER A 281 -2.07 1.91 -4.54
C SER A 281 -0.96 2.35 -5.48
N MET A 282 -0.37 1.40 -6.23
CA MET A 282 0.63 1.66 -7.26
C MET A 282 0.32 0.87 -8.52
N GLN A 283 0.28 1.57 -9.65
CA GLN A 283 0.10 1.00 -10.98
C GLN A 283 1.15 1.58 -11.91
N ALA A 284 1.80 0.74 -12.71
CA ALA A 284 2.88 1.19 -13.59
C ALA A 284 2.88 0.43 -14.91
N ARG A 285 3.15 1.14 -16.00
CA ARG A 285 3.39 0.55 -17.33
C ARG A 285 4.83 0.79 -17.73
N TRP A 286 5.52 -0.28 -18.06
CA TRP A 286 6.92 -0.26 -18.47
C TRP A 286 7.11 -0.99 -19.80
N GLY A 287 7.62 -0.26 -20.79
CA GLY A 287 7.89 -0.81 -22.11
C GLY A 287 9.38 -0.75 -22.46
N LYS A 288 9.71 -1.08 -23.71
CA LYS A 288 11.08 -1.01 -24.22
C LYS A 288 11.74 0.37 -24.06
N SER A 289 10.96 1.44 -24.16
CA SER A 289 11.43 2.83 -24.03
C SER A 289 11.61 3.28 -22.58
N GLY A 290 11.29 2.45 -21.59
CA GLY A 290 11.34 2.82 -20.17
C GLY A 290 9.96 2.89 -19.52
N LEU A 291 9.91 3.51 -18.34
CA LEU A 291 8.66 3.79 -17.65
C LEU A 291 7.80 4.73 -18.51
N GLY A 292 6.58 4.31 -18.83
CA GLY A 292 5.66 5.08 -19.68
C GLY A 292 4.42 5.56 -18.94
N TYR A 293 4.11 5.00 -17.77
CA TYR A 293 3.02 5.42 -16.90
C TYR A 293 3.31 4.98 -15.48
N ILE A 294 3.01 5.84 -14.52
CA ILE A 294 2.87 5.45 -13.12
C ILE A 294 1.75 6.27 -12.48
N MET A 295 0.95 5.60 -11.67
CA MET A 295 0.03 6.22 -10.71
C MET A 295 0.31 5.58 -9.36
N ALA A 296 0.69 6.39 -8.39
CA ALA A 296 0.92 5.97 -7.02
C ALA A 296 0.20 6.93 -6.07
N GLY A 297 -0.67 6.42 -5.21
CA GLY A 297 -1.52 7.22 -4.33
C GLY A 297 -1.26 6.94 -2.86
N SER A 298 -1.35 7.99 -2.03
CA SER A 298 -1.25 7.92 -0.57
C SER A 298 -0.07 7.07 -0.08
N LEU A 299 1.14 7.52 -0.42
CA LEU A 299 2.40 6.84 -0.13
C LEU A 299 2.85 7.07 1.32
N TYR A 300 3.45 6.05 1.95
CA TYR A 300 3.92 6.09 3.33
C TYR A 300 5.39 5.70 3.46
N THR A 301 6.11 6.39 4.35
CA THR A 301 7.28 5.79 5.01
C THR A 301 6.78 4.78 6.02
N ILE A 302 7.31 3.56 6.01
CA ILE A 302 7.00 2.58 7.06
C ILE A 302 8.24 2.10 7.81
N GLU A 303 8.09 1.98 9.12
CA GLU A 303 9.11 1.53 10.05
C GLU A 303 8.54 0.37 10.89
N THR A 304 9.21 -0.78 10.88
CA THR A 304 8.86 -1.92 11.72
C THR A 304 9.35 -1.69 13.15
N ASN A 305 8.47 -1.85 14.14
CA ASN A 305 8.81 -1.78 15.56
C ASN A 305 9.19 -3.15 16.11
N SER A 306 9.55 -3.21 17.40
CA SER A 306 9.85 -4.46 18.12
C SER A 306 8.66 -5.08 18.85
N GLU A 307 7.49 -4.42 18.82
CA GLU A 307 6.30 -4.89 19.52
C GLU A 307 5.49 -5.83 18.63
N TYR A 308 5.09 -6.98 19.15
CA TYR A 308 4.24 -7.90 18.42
C TYR A 308 2.77 -7.48 18.49
N VAL A 309 2.08 -7.64 17.38
CA VAL A 309 0.63 -7.45 17.31
C VAL A 309 -0.08 -8.75 17.65
N LYS A 310 -1.07 -8.66 18.53
CA LYS A 310 -1.92 -9.79 18.89
C LYS A 310 -3.19 -9.73 18.05
N LEU A 311 -3.36 -10.69 17.14
CA LEU A 311 -4.61 -10.81 16.39
C LEU A 311 -5.69 -11.51 17.20
N GLU A 312 -6.92 -11.14 16.93
CA GLU A 312 -8.13 -11.82 17.35
C GLU A 312 -8.34 -13.09 16.50
N SER A 313 -9.08 -14.06 17.04
CA SER A 313 -9.30 -15.34 16.34
C SER A 313 -10.20 -15.18 15.11
N LEU A 314 -9.98 -15.99 14.07
CA LEU A 314 -10.88 -16.02 12.90
C LEU A 314 -12.31 -16.46 13.28
N GLU A 315 -12.47 -17.26 14.33
CA GLU A 315 -13.79 -17.62 14.88
C GLU A 315 -14.55 -16.36 15.31
N THR A 316 -13.91 -15.46 16.07
CA THR A 316 -14.48 -14.17 16.46
C THR A 316 -14.83 -13.30 15.23
N ILE A 317 -13.99 -13.33 14.18
CA ILE A 317 -14.27 -12.62 12.92
C ILE A 317 -15.55 -13.16 12.26
N PHE A 318 -15.67 -14.49 12.14
CA PHE A 318 -16.83 -15.13 11.53
C PHE A 318 -18.10 -14.92 12.35
N GLU A 319 -18.01 -14.90 13.68
CA GLU A 319 -19.15 -14.56 14.54
C GLU A 319 -19.66 -13.14 14.27
N ASN A 320 -18.74 -12.18 14.09
CA ASN A 320 -19.12 -10.81 13.81
C ASN A 320 -19.66 -10.64 12.38
N LEU A 321 -19.15 -11.42 11.42
CA LEU A 321 -19.74 -11.53 10.08
C LEU A 321 -21.16 -12.09 10.15
N GLN A 322 -21.39 -13.15 10.92
CA GLN A 322 -22.72 -13.74 11.12
C GLN A 322 -23.70 -12.76 11.74
N LYS A 323 -23.30 -12.04 12.80
CA LYS A 323 -24.13 -11.01 13.45
C LYS A 323 -24.61 -9.95 12.45
N LYS A 324 -23.79 -9.59 11.46
CA LYS A 324 -24.20 -8.68 10.39
C LYS A 324 -25.28 -9.29 9.51
N TYR A 325 -25.09 -10.53 9.05
CA TYR A 325 -26.05 -11.19 8.17
C TYR A 325 -27.36 -11.56 8.88
N ASP A 326 -27.34 -11.83 10.19
CA ASP A 326 -28.54 -12.03 11.01
C ASP A 326 -29.46 -10.79 11.04
N LEU A 327 -28.90 -9.60 10.85
CA LEU A 327 -29.65 -8.34 10.77
C LEU A 327 -30.25 -8.08 9.39
N LEU A 328 -29.90 -8.88 8.38
CA LEU A 328 -30.36 -8.73 7.01
C LEU A 328 -31.42 -9.79 6.70
N ILE A 329 -32.55 -9.37 6.13
CA ILE A 329 -33.51 -10.30 5.54
C ILE A 329 -32.97 -10.66 4.15
N MET A 330 -32.23 -11.76 4.07
CA MET A 330 -31.57 -12.21 2.85
C MET A 330 -31.90 -13.68 2.59
N ASN A 331 -32.23 -14.00 1.33
CA ASN A 331 -32.42 -15.37 0.86
C ASN A 331 -31.17 -15.92 0.15
N ASP A 332 -30.36 -15.02 -0.40
CA ASP A 332 -29.12 -15.38 -1.09
C ASP A 332 -28.08 -15.83 -0.05
N THR A 333 -27.41 -16.94 -0.31
CA THR A 333 -26.33 -17.44 0.55
C THR A 333 -25.01 -16.83 0.12
N VAL A 334 -24.04 -16.77 1.02
CA VAL A 334 -22.75 -16.13 0.79
C VAL A 334 -21.65 -17.17 0.91
N THR A 335 -20.72 -17.16 -0.05
CA THR A 335 -19.48 -17.92 0.03
C THR A 335 -18.30 -16.98 0.14
N ILE A 336 -17.55 -17.07 1.25
CA ILE A 336 -16.24 -16.42 1.39
C ILE A 336 -15.19 -17.32 0.76
N THR A 337 -14.35 -16.75 -0.12
CA THR A 337 -13.36 -17.49 -0.91
C THR A 337 -11.92 -17.07 -0.64
N LYS A 338 -11.69 -15.93 0.01
CA LYS A 338 -10.33 -15.49 0.38
C LYS A 338 -10.36 -14.63 1.63
N ILE A 339 -9.42 -14.89 2.52
CA ILE A 339 -9.20 -14.17 3.78
C ILE A 339 -7.73 -13.74 3.77
N LYS A 340 -7.46 -12.45 3.60
CA LYS A 340 -6.08 -11.95 3.49
C LYS A 340 -5.79 -10.86 4.52
N LEU A 341 -4.61 -10.93 5.13
CA LEU A 341 -4.12 -9.95 6.08
C LEU A 341 -3.53 -8.75 5.33
N TYR A 342 -3.85 -7.54 5.77
CA TYR A 342 -3.29 -6.29 5.27
C TYR A 342 -2.90 -5.38 6.42
N TRP A 343 -1.95 -4.47 6.16
CA TRP A 343 -1.79 -3.27 6.97
C TRP A 343 -2.75 -2.19 6.47
N MET A 344 -3.41 -1.50 7.38
CA MET A 344 -4.25 -0.35 7.04
C MET A 344 -3.74 0.89 7.78
N PRO A 345 -3.10 1.85 7.08
CA PRO A 345 -2.65 3.09 7.66
C PRO A 345 -3.79 3.85 8.34
N GLU A 346 -3.52 4.41 9.52
CA GLU A 346 -4.46 5.24 10.24
C GLU A 346 -4.30 6.70 9.83
N LEU A 347 -5.36 7.26 9.23
CA LEU A 347 -5.38 8.67 8.88
C LEU A 347 -5.12 9.54 10.12
N ASN A 348 -4.24 10.54 9.99
CA ASN A 348 -3.83 11.45 11.05
C ASN A 348 -3.14 10.80 12.27
N LYS A 349 -2.68 9.54 12.16
CA LYS A 349 -1.83 8.90 13.16
C LYS A 349 -0.58 8.33 12.50
N GLU A 350 0.54 8.36 13.22
CA GLU A 350 1.78 7.73 12.75
C GLU A 350 1.77 6.22 13.05
N ALA A 351 0.75 5.50 12.58
CA ALA A 351 0.53 4.08 12.85
C ALA A 351 -0.33 3.41 11.76
N ALA A 352 -0.18 2.10 11.60
CA ALA A 352 -1.11 1.27 10.85
C ALA A 352 -1.61 0.13 11.74
N ARG A 353 -2.84 -0.29 11.50
CA ARG A 353 -3.46 -1.44 12.18
C ARG A 353 -3.60 -2.61 11.22
N PRO A 354 -3.45 -3.87 11.68
CA PRO A 354 -3.69 -5.00 10.81
C PRO A 354 -5.20 -5.18 10.61
N VAL A 355 -5.58 -5.58 9.40
CA VAL A 355 -6.97 -5.88 9.05
C VAL A 355 -7.08 -7.19 8.27
N TRP A 356 -8.15 -7.94 8.55
CA TRP A 356 -8.57 -9.05 7.71
C TRP A 356 -9.54 -8.55 6.65
N ILE A 357 -9.20 -8.76 5.39
CA ILE A 357 -10.12 -8.53 4.28
C ILE A 357 -10.65 -9.88 3.79
N LEU A 358 -11.95 -10.09 3.97
CA LEU A 358 -12.68 -11.27 3.53
C LEU A 358 -13.38 -10.93 2.22
N THR A 359 -13.08 -11.70 1.17
CA THR A 359 -13.68 -11.55 -0.17
C THR A 359 -14.43 -12.81 -0.55
N GLY A 360 -15.48 -12.64 -1.34
CA GLY A 360 -16.36 -13.74 -1.72
C GLY A 360 -17.47 -13.28 -2.65
N LYS A 361 -18.54 -14.06 -2.70
CA LYS A 361 -19.71 -13.73 -3.52
C LYS A 361 -21.01 -14.18 -2.87
N GLN A 362 -22.09 -13.54 -3.27
CA GLN A 362 -23.43 -14.06 -3.07
C GLN A 362 -23.71 -15.12 -4.15
N ASN A 363 -24.30 -16.25 -3.76
CA ASN A 363 -24.34 -17.47 -4.56
C ASN A 363 -25.40 -17.42 -5.67
N GLU A 364 -26.56 -16.80 -5.42
CA GLU A 364 -27.65 -16.68 -6.39
C GLU A 364 -27.39 -15.53 -7.37
N SER A 365 -27.03 -14.35 -6.86
CA SER A 365 -26.81 -13.16 -7.69
C SER A 365 -25.43 -13.12 -8.34
N GLY A 366 -24.47 -13.89 -7.85
CA GLY A 366 -23.06 -13.83 -8.28
C GLY A 366 -22.35 -12.54 -7.86
N LYS A 367 -23.01 -11.68 -7.08
CA LYS A 367 -22.47 -10.39 -6.67
C LYS A 367 -21.24 -10.57 -5.78
N GLU A 368 -20.14 -9.94 -6.15
CA GLU A 368 -18.93 -9.89 -5.32
C GLU A 368 -19.17 -9.12 -4.01
N ILE A 369 -18.52 -9.58 -2.96
CA ILE A 369 -18.59 -8.97 -1.64
C ILE A 369 -17.21 -8.85 -1.02
N GLN A 370 -17.05 -7.80 -0.21
CA GLN A 370 -15.88 -7.58 0.62
C GLN A 370 -16.30 -7.14 2.01
N HIS A 371 -15.60 -7.65 3.02
CA HIS A 371 -15.69 -7.24 4.41
C HIS A 371 -14.30 -6.97 4.96
N VAL A 372 -14.14 -5.85 5.67
CA VAL A 372 -12.88 -5.45 6.31
C VAL A 372 -13.08 -5.54 7.81
N PHE A 373 -12.23 -6.29 8.51
CA PHE A 373 -12.27 -6.42 9.97
C PHE A 373 -10.94 -5.96 10.55
N ASP A 374 -11.00 -5.19 11.64
CA ASP A 374 -9.83 -4.92 12.46
C ASP A 374 -9.34 -6.23 13.07
N ALA A 375 -8.09 -6.58 12.78
CA ALA A 375 -7.58 -7.90 13.10
C ALA A 375 -7.18 -8.04 14.56
N GLU A 376 -7.04 -6.96 15.34
CA GLU A 376 -6.74 -6.99 16.78
C GLU A 376 -8.01 -7.10 17.64
N THR A 377 -9.11 -6.50 17.18
CA THR A 377 -10.36 -6.39 17.94
C THR A 377 -11.50 -7.24 17.40
N GLY A 378 -11.34 -7.76 16.19
CA GLY A 378 -12.32 -8.52 15.44
C GLY A 378 -13.53 -7.72 14.96
N LYS A 379 -13.51 -6.38 15.09
CA LYS A 379 -14.65 -5.51 14.74
C LYS A 379 -14.65 -5.18 13.25
N GLU A 380 -15.80 -5.33 12.61
CA GLU A 380 -15.97 -4.91 11.22
C GLU A 380 -15.76 -3.40 11.07
N GLN A 381 -14.96 -3.02 10.09
CA GLN A 381 -14.73 -1.66 9.66
C GLN A 381 -15.82 -1.28 8.66
N ILE A 382 -16.68 -0.35 9.05
CA ILE A 382 -17.76 0.14 8.19
C ILE A 382 -17.30 1.45 7.57
N GLY A 383 -17.07 1.43 6.26
CA GLY A 383 -16.77 2.62 5.46
C GLY A 383 -18.06 3.24 4.95
N ALA A 384 -18.00 4.49 4.51
CA ALA A 384 -19.07 5.03 3.66
C ALA A 384 -19.07 4.22 2.35
N LYS A 385 -20.19 3.58 2.01
CA LYS A 385 -20.40 3.05 0.66
C LYS A 385 -20.85 4.22 -0.23
N ILE A 386 -20.20 4.42 -1.38
CA ILE A 386 -20.77 5.28 -2.43
C ILE A 386 -21.86 4.51 -3.16
#